data_AF-A0A6J4X7K9-F1
#
_entry.id   AF-A0A6J4X7K9-F1
#
_cell.length_a   1.000
_cell.length_b   1.000
_cell.length_c   1.000
_cell.angle_alpha   90.00
_cell.angle_beta   90.00
_cell.angle_gamma   90.00
#
_symmetry.space_group_name_H-M   'P 1'
#
loop_
_entity.id
_entity.type
_entity.pdbx_description
1 polymer ?
#
loop_
_entity_poly.entity_id
_entity_poly.type
_entity_poly.pdbx_seq_one_letter_code
_entity_poly.pdbx_strand_id
1 'polypeptide(L)'
;MSLTGIAIGAAGAWGVSQGLSRFGRNPARPPQLYEFYLDNYWFKSAGLDTQSMNPPLKGSRKADIVILGGGFTGLASAYHLAQKFPDRKIVLLEGACCGYGASGRNGGFVDTRVPGIYDYIEKAGYEKGRHAFDISLYGINLIKQLVPEYGLDCEFEENGSLVTAMDDKQARALERDCATFKAMGLEASIIQGPELEAQIKSPRYIAGLTFPYTGIVNPYKLARGMKALVEDMGVEILEKTVVMRFTPSVGQMGEFKNIYYGVAHNGEGVGNCQTAGRIIADLMAGEPSELTKLYYVNHKIPWAGPQKLRIIPARLYKWYRNRWCTAVS
;
A
#
# COMPACT_ATOMS: atom_id res chain seq x y z
N MET A 1 -23.58 -0.06 -15.92
CA MET A 1 -22.68 -0.61 -14.88
C MET A 1 -21.66 -1.54 -15.53
N SER A 2 -20.47 -1.03 -15.81
CA SER A 2 -19.23 -1.80 -15.82
C SER A 2 -18.09 -0.79 -15.91
N LEU A 3 -17.36 -0.58 -14.81
CA LEU A 3 -16.00 -0.05 -14.92
C LEU A 3 -15.16 -1.21 -15.45
N THR A 4 -14.48 -0.99 -16.57
CA THR A 4 -13.47 -1.92 -17.07
C THR A 4 -12.16 -1.18 -17.11
N GLY A 5 -11.28 -1.58 -16.18
CA GLY A 5 -9.93 -1.11 -16.03
C GLY A 5 -9.17 -2.18 -15.22
N ILE A 6 -7.88 -2.29 -15.45
CA ILE A 6 -6.98 -3.14 -14.66
C ILE A 6 -6.77 -2.44 -13.32
N ALA A 7 -7.15 -3.07 -12.21
CA ALA A 7 -7.04 -2.52 -10.87
C ALA A 7 -5.74 -2.96 -10.18
N ILE A 8 -5.04 -2.01 -9.55
CA ILE A 8 -3.83 -2.23 -8.72
C ILE A 8 -4.02 -1.43 -7.42
N GLY A 9 -3.95 -2.06 -6.25
CA GLY A 9 -3.98 -1.37 -4.95
C GLY A 9 -4.30 -2.25 -3.72
N ALA A 10 -3.63 -1.96 -2.59
CA ALA A 10 -3.84 -2.57 -1.27
C ALA A 10 -4.43 -1.52 -0.29
N ALA A 11 -5.44 -1.89 0.52
CA ALA A 11 -6.10 -0.99 1.47
C ALA A 11 -6.49 -1.72 2.78
N GLY A 12 -6.38 -1.03 3.92
CA GLY A 12 -6.62 -1.54 5.28
C GLY A 12 -7.75 -0.81 6.05
N ALA A 13 -8.44 -1.59 6.91
CA ALA A 13 -9.45 -1.42 8.00
C ALA A 13 -10.06 -0.02 8.34
N TRP A 14 -11.34 0.17 8.75
CA TRP A 14 -12.10 -0.45 9.87
C TRP A 14 -13.66 -0.32 9.73
N GLY A 15 -14.46 -1.09 10.51
CA GLY A 15 -15.91 -0.87 10.69
C GLY A 15 -16.67 -1.92 11.53
N VAL A 16 -16.94 -1.65 12.82
CA VAL A 16 -18.00 -2.29 13.64
C VAL A 16 -18.61 -1.27 14.60
N SER A 17 -19.90 -0.94 14.45
CA SER A 17 -20.87 -0.88 15.56
C SER A 17 -22.27 -0.55 15.04
N GLN A 18 -23.18 -1.53 15.06
CA GLN A 18 -24.63 -1.27 15.11
C GLN A 18 -25.27 -2.33 15.99
N GLY A 19 -25.63 -1.97 17.22
CA GLY A 19 -26.29 -2.89 18.16
C GLY A 19 -26.96 -2.27 19.38
N LEU A 20 -27.03 -0.94 19.56
CA LEU A 20 -27.54 -0.32 20.80
C LEU A 20 -28.32 0.99 20.57
N SER A 21 -29.38 0.97 19.74
CA SER A 21 -30.19 2.18 19.44
C SER A 21 -31.55 2.26 20.13
N ARG A 22 -31.73 1.68 21.33
CA ARG A 22 -33.04 1.67 22.03
C ARG A 22 -33.27 2.74 23.10
N PHE A 23 -32.38 3.72 23.29
CA PHE A 23 -32.62 4.82 24.24
C PHE A 23 -32.25 6.22 23.68
N GLY A 24 -33.26 6.99 23.28
CA GLY A 24 -33.36 8.44 23.51
C GLY A 24 -32.44 9.46 22.80
N ARG A 25 -31.36 9.08 22.11
CA ARG A 25 -30.59 9.99 21.23
C ARG A 25 -30.62 9.43 19.82
N ASN A 26 -31.09 10.21 18.83
CA ASN A 26 -31.11 9.78 17.43
C ASN A 26 -29.68 9.50 16.92
N PRO A 27 -29.23 8.24 16.82
CA PRO A 27 -27.89 7.86 16.38
C PRO A 27 -27.85 7.62 14.87
N ALA A 28 -28.97 7.83 14.16
CA ALA A 28 -29.13 7.59 12.73
C ALA A 28 -28.69 8.77 11.86
N ARG A 29 -28.06 9.80 12.45
CA ARG A 29 -27.05 10.53 11.70
C ARG A 29 -25.79 9.69 11.81
N PRO A 30 -25.36 8.98 10.76
CA PRO A 30 -24.00 8.44 10.77
C PRO A 30 -23.07 9.61 11.15
N PRO A 31 -22.09 9.44 12.06
CA PRO A 31 -20.96 10.36 12.04
C PRO A 31 -20.52 10.39 10.57
N GLN A 32 -20.37 11.59 10.01
CA GLN A 32 -20.01 11.70 8.60
C GLN A 32 -18.87 10.70 8.38
N LEU A 33 -18.98 9.79 7.41
CA LEU A 33 -17.94 8.78 7.07
C LEU A 33 -16.55 9.41 6.73
N TYR A 34 -16.45 10.72 6.94
CA TYR A 34 -15.45 11.72 6.66
C TYR A 34 -15.07 12.51 7.92
N GLU A 35 -15.22 11.97 9.14
CA GLU A 35 -14.32 12.40 10.21
C GLU A 35 -12.93 11.88 9.85
N PHE A 36 -12.30 12.59 8.91
CA PHE A 36 -10.88 12.48 8.68
C PHE A 36 -10.25 12.62 10.06
N TYR A 37 -9.54 11.59 10.52
CA TYR A 37 -8.67 11.75 11.66
C TYR A 37 -7.49 12.60 11.16
N LEU A 38 -7.73 13.91 11.20
CA LEU A 38 -6.80 14.97 10.83
C LEU A 38 -5.73 15.17 11.90
N ASP A 39 -5.93 14.59 13.09
CA ASP A 39 -4.93 14.60 14.16
C ASP A 39 -3.80 13.62 13.86
N ASN A 40 -2.97 14.00 12.89
CA ASN A 40 -1.77 13.32 12.48
C ASN A 40 -0.68 14.37 12.25
N TYR A 41 0.52 14.12 12.78
CA TYR A 41 1.65 15.05 12.66
C TYR A 41 1.94 15.45 11.21
N TRP A 42 2.01 14.48 10.30
CA TRP A 42 2.29 14.74 8.87
C TRP A 42 1.20 15.53 8.17
N PHE A 43 -0.05 15.32 8.55
CA PHE A 43 -1.17 16.04 7.95
C PHE A 43 -1.18 17.51 8.37
N LYS A 44 -0.86 17.77 9.65
CA LYS A 44 -0.71 19.13 10.17
C LYS A 44 0.50 19.84 9.56
N SER A 45 1.66 19.17 9.47
CA SER A 45 2.87 19.77 8.89
C SER A 45 2.73 20.07 7.39
N ALA A 46 1.84 19.38 6.70
CA ALA A 46 1.49 19.64 5.31
C ALA A 46 0.31 20.63 5.12
N GLY A 47 -0.29 21.13 6.21
CA GLY A 47 -1.44 22.04 6.15
C GLY A 47 -2.67 21.44 5.47
N LEU A 48 -2.98 20.16 5.72
CA LEU A 48 -4.09 19.46 5.07
C LEU A 48 -5.44 20.19 5.19
N ASP A 49 -5.69 20.87 6.30
CA ASP A 49 -6.88 21.68 6.54
C ASP A 49 -7.07 22.82 5.51
N THR A 50 -5.98 23.29 4.92
CA THR A 50 -6.00 24.33 3.87
C THR A 50 -6.02 23.77 2.45
N GLN A 51 -5.84 22.45 2.28
CA GLN A 51 -5.78 21.83 0.96
C GLN A 51 -7.16 21.49 0.41
N SER A 52 -7.39 21.80 -0.87
CA SER A 52 -8.59 21.37 -1.58
C SER A 52 -8.51 19.88 -1.90
N MET A 53 -9.57 19.16 -1.55
CA MET A 53 -9.80 17.79 -2.02
C MET A 53 -10.59 17.81 -3.33
N ASN A 54 -10.27 16.89 -4.21
CA ASN A 54 -11.02 16.67 -5.44
C ASN A 54 -12.45 16.20 -5.14
N PRO A 55 -13.41 16.51 -6.02
CA PRO A 55 -14.78 16.07 -5.85
C PRO A 55 -14.91 14.54 -6.01
N PRO A 56 -15.92 13.92 -5.37
CA PRO A 56 -16.20 12.51 -5.56
C PRO A 56 -16.71 12.19 -6.96
N LEU A 57 -16.56 10.92 -7.34
CA LEU A 57 -17.19 10.37 -8.53
C LEU A 57 -18.71 10.57 -8.45
N LYS A 58 -19.23 11.39 -9.37
CA LYS A 58 -20.67 11.58 -9.56
C LYS A 58 -21.13 10.88 -10.83
N GLY A 59 -22.13 10.01 -10.71
CA GLY A 59 -22.70 9.28 -11.84
C GLY A 59 -21.74 8.25 -12.42
N SER A 60 -21.72 8.12 -13.75
CA SER A 60 -20.84 7.17 -14.44
C SER A 60 -19.70 7.89 -15.17
N ARG A 61 -18.53 7.26 -15.22
CA ARG A 61 -17.38 7.68 -16.01
C ARG A 61 -16.89 6.51 -16.86
N LYS A 62 -16.44 6.82 -18.07
CA LYS A 62 -15.64 5.91 -18.90
C LYS A 62 -14.18 6.34 -18.78
N ALA A 63 -13.29 5.36 -18.69
CA ALA A 63 -11.85 5.48 -18.65
C ALA A 63 -11.24 4.26 -19.34
N ASP A 64 -10.04 4.39 -19.89
CA ASP A 64 -9.25 3.26 -20.39
C ASP A 64 -8.61 2.48 -19.24
N ILE A 65 -8.18 3.21 -18.20
CA ILE A 65 -7.48 2.67 -17.03
C ILE A 65 -8.12 3.25 -15.76
N VAL A 66 -8.34 2.39 -14.76
CA VAL A 66 -8.88 2.79 -13.46
C VAL A 66 -7.95 2.31 -12.35
N ILE A 67 -7.40 3.25 -11.57
CA ILE A 67 -6.52 2.98 -10.44
C ILE A 67 -7.33 3.08 -9.15
N LEU A 68 -7.13 2.14 -8.23
CA LEU A 68 -7.87 2.07 -6.97
C LEU A 68 -6.93 2.36 -5.79
N GLY A 69 -7.14 3.50 -5.13
CA GLY A 69 -6.34 3.99 -4.01
C GLY A 69 -5.32 5.05 -4.44
N GLY A 70 -5.32 6.17 -3.74
CA GLY A 70 -4.42 7.31 -3.90
C GLY A 70 -3.23 7.28 -2.94
N GLY A 71 -2.73 6.10 -2.58
CA GLY A 71 -1.45 5.93 -1.88
C GLY A 71 -0.25 5.92 -2.83
N PHE A 72 0.97 5.75 -2.30
CA PHE A 72 2.21 5.76 -3.10
C PHE A 72 2.16 4.83 -4.31
N THR A 73 1.69 3.59 -4.15
CA THR A 73 1.59 2.64 -5.26
C THR A 73 0.62 3.10 -6.34
N GLY A 74 -0.54 3.65 -5.94
CA GLY A 74 -1.54 4.14 -6.90
C GLY A 74 -1.05 5.38 -7.65
N LEU A 75 -0.43 6.32 -6.94
CA LEU A 75 0.13 7.54 -7.52
C LEU A 75 1.35 7.25 -8.41
N ALA A 76 2.27 6.39 -7.99
CA ALA A 76 3.40 5.97 -8.82
C ALA A 76 2.92 5.20 -10.07
N SER A 77 1.89 4.35 -9.92
CA SER A 77 1.27 3.69 -11.07
C SER A 77 0.67 4.71 -12.04
N ALA A 78 -0.05 5.71 -11.53
CA ALA A 78 -0.64 6.78 -12.34
C ALA A 78 0.44 7.54 -13.12
N TYR A 79 1.53 7.93 -12.47
CA TYR A 79 2.68 8.60 -13.07
C TYR A 79 3.26 7.79 -14.24
N HIS A 80 3.66 6.55 -14.00
CA HIS A 80 4.27 5.72 -15.05
C HIS A 80 3.29 5.37 -16.18
N LEU A 81 2.00 5.18 -15.88
CA LEU A 81 0.99 4.92 -16.89
C LEU A 81 0.71 6.14 -17.76
N ALA A 82 0.66 7.34 -17.17
CA ALA A 82 0.48 8.59 -17.90
C ALA A 82 1.68 8.89 -18.82
N GLN A 83 2.92 8.63 -18.35
CA GLN A 83 4.11 8.75 -19.21
C GLN A 83 4.08 7.77 -20.39
N LYS A 84 3.73 6.52 -20.12
CA LYS A 84 3.79 5.45 -21.13
C LYS A 84 2.63 5.50 -22.12
N PHE A 85 1.47 6.01 -21.69
CA PHE A 85 0.24 6.01 -22.46
C PHE A 85 -0.45 7.39 -22.40
N PRO A 86 0.17 8.44 -22.97
CA PRO A 86 -0.32 9.82 -22.85
C PRO A 86 -1.73 10.01 -23.43
N ASP A 87 -2.14 9.20 -24.41
CA ASP A 87 -3.46 9.29 -25.05
C ASP A 87 -4.56 8.50 -24.30
N ARG A 88 -4.24 7.80 -23.21
CA ARG A 88 -5.21 6.98 -22.47
C ARG A 88 -5.88 7.80 -21.40
N LYS A 89 -7.20 7.64 -21.29
CA LYS A 89 -7.96 8.23 -20.19
C LYS A 89 -7.75 7.41 -18.92
N ILE A 90 -6.99 7.96 -17.98
CA ILE A 90 -6.70 7.35 -16.67
C ILE A 90 -7.55 8.03 -15.60
N VAL A 91 -8.23 7.23 -14.77
CA VAL A 91 -8.99 7.69 -13.60
C VAL A 91 -8.43 7.03 -12.34
N LEU A 92 -8.16 7.81 -11.30
CA LEU A 92 -7.79 7.30 -9.97
C LEU A 92 -8.93 7.55 -8.99
N LEU A 93 -9.36 6.50 -8.28
CA LEU A 93 -10.40 6.58 -7.25
C LEU A 93 -9.78 6.42 -5.86
N GLU A 94 -9.98 7.40 -4.99
CA GLU A 94 -9.50 7.37 -3.60
C GLU A 94 -10.68 7.53 -2.64
N GLY A 95 -10.79 6.65 -1.64
CA GLY A 95 -11.90 6.62 -0.68
C GLY A 95 -11.96 7.83 0.25
N ALA A 96 -10.81 8.43 0.56
CA ALA A 96 -10.63 9.62 1.38
C ALA A 96 -9.94 10.72 0.55
N CYS A 97 -8.75 11.18 0.94
CA CYS A 97 -7.87 12.01 0.10
C CYS A 97 -6.58 11.25 -0.23
N CYS A 98 -5.90 11.59 -1.34
CA CYS A 98 -4.63 10.97 -1.69
C CYS A 98 -3.61 11.18 -0.58
N GLY A 99 -2.88 10.11 -0.26
CA GLY A 99 -1.99 10.05 0.89
C GLY A 99 -2.69 9.75 2.21
N TYR A 100 -4.02 9.67 2.29
CA TYR A 100 -4.70 9.47 3.58
C TYR A 100 -4.27 8.17 4.26
N GLY A 101 -4.16 7.05 3.55
CA GLY A 101 -3.82 5.75 4.15
C GLY A 101 -2.40 5.64 4.72
N ALA A 102 -1.85 4.43 4.73
CA ALA A 102 -0.50 4.16 5.25
C ALA A 102 0.60 5.03 4.60
N SER A 103 0.42 5.41 3.34
CA SER A 103 1.38 6.24 2.59
C SER A 103 1.62 7.62 3.20
N GLY A 104 0.64 8.25 3.84
CA GLY A 104 0.84 9.55 4.50
C GLY A 104 1.04 9.49 6.00
N ARG A 105 1.06 8.28 6.58
CA ARG A 105 1.09 8.06 8.04
C ARG A 105 2.29 7.24 8.53
N ASN A 106 3.15 6.81 7.61
CA ASN A 106 4.37 6.07 7.95
C ASN A 106 5.46 7.01 8.52
N GLY A 107 6.60 6.43 8.91
CA GLY A 107 7.70 7.16 9.54
C GLY A 107 8.53 8.06 8.62
N GLY A 108 8.22 8.14 7.32
CA GLY A 108 8.94 8.99 6.37
C GLY A 108 10.28 8.44 5.89
N PHE A 109 10.70 7.25 6.32
CA PHE A 109 11.94 6.62 5.87
C PHE A 109 11.85 6.19 4.41
N VAL A 110 12.86 6.58 3.62
CA VAL A 110 13.12 6.08 2.27
C VAL A 110 14.33 5.15 2.37
N ASP A 111 14.06 3.89 2.71
CA ASP A 111 15.09 2.87 2.90
C ASP A 111 15.22 1.99 1.65
N THR A 112 16.46 1.71 1.26
CA THR A 112 16.79 0.81 0.13
C THR A 112 17.00 -0.64 0.56
N ARG A 113 17.04 -0.90 1.88
CA ARG A 113 17.13 -2.24 2.43
C ARG A 113 15.74 -2.84 2.52
N VAL A 114 15.55 -4.01 1.91
CA VAL A 114 14.31 -4.77 2.03
C VAL A 114 14.40 -5.77 3.19
N PRO A 115 13.32 -6.00 3.97
CA PRO A 115 13.32 -7.04 4.99
C PRO A 115 13.74 -8.40 4.42
N GLY A 116 14.68 -9.07 5.10
CA GLY A 116 15.21 -10.38 4.66
C GLY A 116 16.26 -10.31 3.55
N ILE A 117 16.75 -9.11 3.18
CA ILE A 117 17.78 -8.97 2.14
C ILE A 117 19.07 -9.72 2.47
N TYR A 118 19.52 -9.73 3.72
CA TYR A 118 20.75 -10.42 4.12
C TYR A 118 20.61 -11.95 3.96
N ASP A 119 19.53 -12.54 4.46
CA ASP A 119 19.23 -13.97 4.28
C ASP A 119 19.12 -14.35 2.79
N TYR A 120 18.55 -13.45 1.98
CA TYR A 120 18.49 -13.64 0.54
C TYR A 120 19.88 -13.62 -0.09
N ILE A 121 20.72 -12.64 0.27
CA ILE A 121 22.10 -12.52 -0.24
C ILE A 121 22.91 -13.74 0.14
N GLU A 122 22.82 -14.21 1.38
CA GLU A 122 23.53 -15.40 1.85
C GLU A 122 23.19 -16.64 1.01
N LYS A 123 21.91 -16.81 0.64
CA LYS A 123 21.43 -17.94 -0.16
C LYS A 123 21.66 -17.78 -1.66
N ALA A 124 21.51 -16.56 -2.19
CA ALA A 124 21.47 -16.28 -3.62
C ALA A 124 22.82 -15.79 -4.19
N GLY A 125 23.74 -15.35 -3.32
CA GLY A 125 25.02 -14.74 -3.68
C GLY A 125 24.93 -13.22 -3.89
N TYR A 126 26.09 -12.56 -3.82
CA TYR A 126 26.21 -11.10 -3.86
C TYR A 126 25.70 -10.46 -5.16
N GLU A 127 25.84 -11.12 -6.32
CA GLU A 127 25.36 -10.58 -7.61
C GLU A 127 23.83 -10.42 -7.63
N LYS A 128 23.10 -11.49 -7.26
CA LYS A 128 21.64 -11.43 -7.15
C LYS A 128 21.19 -10.50 -6.03
N GLY A 129 21.95 -10.50 -4.93
CA GLY A 129 21.82 -9.52 -3.86
C GLY A 129 21.86 -8.08 -4.35
N ARG A 130 22.85 -7.77 -5.19
CA ARG A 130 23.03 -6.45 -5.77
C ARG A 130 21.86 -6.06 -6.67
N HIS A 131 21.39 -6.96 -7.53
CA HIS A 131 20.21 -6.68 -8.36
C HIS A 131 18.95 -6.41 -7.52
N ALA A 132 18.73 -7.14 -6.43
CA ALA A 132 17.61 -6.88 -5.52
C ALA A 132 17.73 -5.50 -4.86
N PHE A 133 18.94 -5.09 -4.52
CA PHE A 133 19.22 -3.76 -3.99
C PHE A 133 18.99 -2.66 -5.03
N ASP A 134 19.44 -2.85 -6.28
CA ASP A 134 19.30 -1.86 -7.36
C ASP A 134 17.83 -1.54 -7.66
N ILE A 135 16.90 -2.49 -7.48
CA ILE A 135 15.45 -2.26 -7.60
C ILE A 135 14.96 -1.26 -6.54
N SER A 136 15.44 -1.39 -5.31
CA SER A 136 15.06 -0.48 -4.22
C SER A 136 15.74 0.89 -4.41
N LEU A 137 16.98 0.88 -4.90
CA LEU A 137 17.73 2.09 -5.27
C LEU A 137 17.04 2.87 -6.40
N TYR A 138 16.40 2.18 -7.35
CA TYR A 138 15.59 2.83 -8.38
C TYR A 138 14.47 3.68 -7.77
N GLY A 139 13.81 3.21 -6.70
CA GLY A 139 12.73 3.94 -6.03
C GLY A 139 13.20 5.28 -5.44
N ILE A 140 14.29 5.28 -4.67
CA ILE A 140 14.86 6.52 -4.10
C ILE A 140 15.41 7.45 -5.20
N ASN A 141 16.06 6.89 -6.23
CA ASN A 141 16.56 7.68 -7.36
C ASN A 141 15.43 8.37 -8.14
N LEU A 142 14.27 7.72 -8.27
CA LEU A 142 13.10 8.36 -8.86
C LEU A 142 12.63 9.54 -8.01
N ILE A 143 12.56 9.41 -6.68
CA ILE A 143 12.21 10.53 -5.80
C ILE A 143 13.23 11.67 -5.96
N LYS A 144 14.53 11.36 -5.93
CA LYS A 144 15.63 12.32 -6.15
C LYS A 144 15.52 13.08 -7.46
N GLN A 145 15.04 12.43 -8.51
CA GLN A 145 14.80 13.07 -9.81
C GLN A 145 13.55 13.96 -9.77
N LEU A 146 12.44 13.43 -9.26
CA LEU A 146 11.14 14.11 -9.32
C LEU A 146 11.08 15.37 -8.45
N VAL A 147 11.74 15.36 -7.29
CA VAL A 147 11.73 16.50 -6.36
C VAL A 147 12.18 17.80 -7.02
N PRO A 148 13.38 17.89 -7.63
CA PRO A 148 13.80 19.11 -8.32
C PRO A 148 13.10 19.31 -9.67
N GLU A 149 12.78 18.24 -10.41
CA GLU A 149 12.20 18.36 -11.76
C GLU A 149 10.78 18.96 -11.73
N TYR A 150 9.97 18.58 -10.74
CA TYR A 150 8.57 19.02 -10.62
C TYR A 150 8.31 19.89 -9.39
N GLY A 151 9.36 20.27 -8.64
CA GLY A 151 9.23 21.12 -7.46
C GLY A 151 8.41 20.49 -6.34
N LEU A 152 8.59 19.19 -6.08
CA LEU A 152 7.88 18.51 -5.00
C LEU A 152 8.45 18.96 -3.65
N ASP A 153 7.73 19.82 -2.93
CA ASP A 153 8.06 20.21 -1.55
C ASP A 153 7.75 19.08 -0.57
N CYS A 154 8.48 17.96 -0.63
CA CYS A 154 8.28 16.81 0.25
C CYS A 154 9.32 16.71 1.37
N GLU A 155 10.14 17.76 1.57
CA GLU A 155 11.19 17.80 2.60
C GLU A 155 12.13 16.58 2.47
N PHE A 156 12.50 16.24 1.23
CA PHE A 156 13.38 15.09 0.98
C PHE A 156 14.82 15.41 1.37
N GLU A 157 15.38 14.57 2.23
CA GLU A 157 16.79 14.60 2.63
C GLU A 157 17.41 13.22 2.43
N GLU A 158 18.43 13.13 1.57
CA GLU A 158 19.25 11.93 1.40
C GLU A 158 20.44 11.97 2.36
N ASN A 159 20.16 11.79 3.65
CA ASN A 159 21.13 11.90 4.74
C ASN A 159 21.67 10.53 5.22
N GLY A 160 21.35 9.45 4.51
CA GLY A 160 21.76 8.11 4.87
C GLY A 160 21.07 7.59 6.13
N SER A 161 21.63 6.55 6.73
CA SER A 161 21.15 5.98 7.99
C SER A 161 22.31 5.53 8.86
N LEU A 162 22.06 5.57 10.17
CA LEU A 162 22.93 5.04 11.21
C LEU A 162 22.18 3.95 11.98
N VAL A 163 22.65 2.71 11.88
CA VAL A 163 22.14 1.59 12.69
C VAL A 163 23.11 1.37 13.84
N THR A 164 22.64 1.52 15.09
CA THR A 164 23.49 1.48 16.28
C THR A 164 23.44 0.13 17.01
N ALA A 165 24.55 -0.26 17.62
CA ALA A 165 24.68 -1.43 18.49
C ALA A 165 24.85 -1.00 19.96
N MET A 166 24.20 -1.72 20.88
CA MET A 166 24.30 -1.52 22.33
C MET A 166 25.17 -2.58 23.03
N ASP A 167 25.55 -3.64 22.32
CA ASP A 167 26.35 -4.75 22.84
C ASP A 167 27.22 -5.37 21.74
N ASP A 168 28.22 -6.16 22.15
CA ASP A 168 29.19 -6.76 21.22
C ASP A 168 28.55 -7.72 20.21
N LYS A 169 27.42 -8.34 20.56
CA LYS A 169 26.71 -9.25 19.65
C LYS A 169 26.09 -8.44 18.51
N GLN A 170 25.48 -7.31 18.81
CA GLN A 170 24.95 -6.38 17.83
C GLN A 170 26.07 -5.76 16.99
N ALA A 171 27.19 -5.37 17.61
CA ALA A 171 28.33 -4.80 16.90
C ALA A 171 28.89 -5.79 15.84
N ARG A 172 29.06 -7.06 16.20
CA ARG A 172 29.46 -8.12 15.25
C ARG A 172 28.42 -8.36 14.15
N ALA A 173 27.13 -8.17 14.43
CA ALA A 173 26.10 -8.25 13.39
C ALA A 173 26.24 -7.10 12.38
N LEU A 174 26.45 -5.86 12.87
CA LEU A 174 26.70 -4.71 12.02
C LEU A 174 27.96 -4.86 11.14
N GLU A 175 29.03 -5.45 11.68
CA GLU A 175 30.25 -5.75 10.90
C GLU A 175 29.97 -6.71 9.73
N ARG A 176 29.14 -7.74 9.95
CA ARG A 176 28.72 -8.68 8.89
C ARG A 176 27.85 -7.99 7.84
N ASP A 177 26.92 -7.14 8.27
CA ASP A 177 26.09 -6.35 7.37
C ASP A 177 26.95 -5.41 6.52
N CYS A 178 27.91 -4.72 7.14
CA CYS A 178 28.89 -3.86 6.47
C CYS A 178 29.70 -4.63 5.43
N ALA A 179 30.24 -5.80 5.79
CA ALA A 179 30.97 -6.65 4.86
C ALA A 179 30.10 -7.11 3.69
N THR A 180 28.83 -7.41 3.95
CA THR A 180 27.85 -7.80 2.92
C THR A 180 27.61 -6.66 1.93
N PHE A 181 27.40 -5.43 2.41
CA PHE A 181 27.25 -4.26 1.54
C PHE A 181 28.51 -4.01 0.70
N LYS A 182 29.70 -4.07 1.31
CA LYS A 182 30.97 -3.91 0.60
C LYS A 182 31.18 -4.98 -0.47
N ALA A 183 30.82 -6.23 -0.19
CA ALA A 183 30.91 -7.33 -1.16
C ALA A 183 29.97 -7.15 -2.36
N MET A 184 28.87 -6.41 -2.19
CA MET A 184 27.98 -5.98 -3.28
C MET A 184 28.45 -4.69 -3.97
N GLY A 185 29.62 -4.16 -3.63
CA GLY A 185 30.14 -2.90 -4.17
C GLY A 185 29.34 -1.67 -3.72
N LEU A 186 28.78 -1.71 -2.50
CA LEU A 186 28.10 -0.58 -1.88
C LEU A 186 28.96 0.04 -0.78
N GLU A 187 28.85 1.35 -0.62
CA GLU A 187 29.47 2.07 0.48
C GLU A 187 28.76 1.76 1.81
N ALA A 188 29.55 1.40 2.81
CA ALA A 188 29.11 1.19 4.19
C ALA A 188 30.32 1.27 5.11
N SER A 189 30.16 1.86 6.30
CA SER A 189 31.27 1.99 7.26
C SER A 189 30.80 1.75 8.69
N ILE A 190 31.66 1.09 9.48
CA ILE A 190 31.48 0.96 10.93
C ILE A 190 32.17 2.13 11.60
N ILE A 191 31.45 2.80 12.50
CA ILE A 191 31.94 3.91 13.31
C ILE A 191 31.84 3.56 14.80
N GLN A 192 32.80 4.02 15.60
CA GLN A 192 32.90 3.75 17.04
C GLN A 192 33.54 4.96 17.76
N GLY A 193 33.43 4.99 19.10
CA GLY A 193 34.09 6.00 19.92
C GLY A 193 33.77 7.44 19.50
N PRO A 194 34.78 8.32 19.33
CA PRO A 194 34.55 9.74 19.00
C PRO A 194 33.74 9.98 17.71
N GLU A 195 33.86 9.11 16.70
CA GLU A 195 33.12 9.26 15.45
C GLU A 195 31.63 8.96 15.63
N LEU A 196 31.30 7.95 16.44
CA LEU A 196 29.92 7.64 16.80
C LEU A 196 29.32 8.74 17.69
N GLU A 197 30.08 9.24 18.67
CA GLU A 197 29.65 10.32 19.57
C GLU A 197 29.35 11.63 18.82
N ALA A 198 30.06 11.89 17.73
CA ALA A 198 29.79 13.03 16.85
C ALA A 198 28.43 12.93 16.14
N GLN A 199 27.93 11.71 15.88
CA GLN A 199 26.64 11.45 15.24
C GLN A 199 25.50 11.34 16.26
N ILE A 200 25.73 10.65 17.38
CA ILE A 200 24.72 10.38 18.41
C ILE A 200 25.31 10.53 19.82
N LYS A 201 24.85 11.56 20.54
CA LYS A 201 25.31 11.89 21.90
C LYS A 201 24.65 10.99 22.96
N SER A 202 24.94 9.69 22.91
CA SER A 202 24.40 8.70 23.85
C SER A 202 25.45 7.66 24.22
N PRO A 203 25.74 7.45 25.52
CA PRO A 203 26.72 6.46 25.96
C PRO A 203 26.22 5.01 25.83
N ARG A 204 24.97 4.79 25.39
CA ARG A 204 24.38 3.45 25.24
C ARG A 204 24.89 2.70 24.02
N TYR A 205 25.41 3.41 23.02
CA TYR A 205 25.79 2.81 21.74
C TYR A 205 27.30 2.65 21.67
N ILE A 206 27.75 1.44 21.36
CA ILE A 206 29.17 1.08 21.31
C ILE A 206 29.72 1.05 19.88
N ALA A 207 28.84 0.92 18.88
CA ALA A 207 29.18 0.94 17.47
C ALA A 207 27.98 1.39 16.62
N GLY A 208 28.25 1.84 15.40
CA GLY A 208 27.23 2.17 14.42
C GLY A 208 27.62 1.79 13.00
N LEU A 209 26.65 1.36 12.19
CA LEU A 209 26.78 1.14 10.76
C LEU A 209 26.18 2.34 10.03
N THR A 210 27.04 3.05 9.30
CA THR A 210 26.66 4.14 8.40
C THR A 210 26.38 3.58 7.01
N PHE A 211 25.27 4.02 6.42
CA PHE A 211 24.82 3.57 5.10
C PHE A 211 24.18 4.73 4.33
N PRO A 212 24.77 5.20 3.21
CA PRO A 212 24.39 6.48 2.60
C PRO A 212 23.15 6.40 1.69
N TYR A 213 22.72 5.21 1.29
CA TYR A 213 21.67 5.03 0.28
C TYR A 213 20.25 5.08 0.85
N THR A 214 20.00 5.93 1.83
CA THR A 214 18.67 6.11 2.44
C THR A 214 18.40 7.58 2.66
N GLY A 215 17.13 7.91 2.91
CA GLY A 215 16.75 9.27 3.22
C GLY A 215 15.47 9.33 4.04
N ILE A 216 15.00 10.55 4.24
CA ILE A 216 13.73 10.86 4.87
C ILE A 216 12.92 11.80 3.98
N VAL A 217 11.60 11.72 4.12
CA VAL A 217 10.64 12.64 3.51
C VAL A 217 9.56 12.96 4.52
N ASN A 218 8.85 14.06 4.29
CA ASN A 218 7.47 14.19 4.74
C ASN A 218 6.58 13.33 3.83
N PRO A 219 6.10 12.16 4.30
CA PRO A 219 5.48 11.17 3.43
C PRO A 219 4.12 11.64 2.91
N TYR A 220 3.41 12.48 3.67
CA TYR A 220 2.16 13.05 3.22
C TYR A 220 2.39 14.14 2.16
N LYS A 221 3.34 15.06 2.37
CA LYS A 221 3.71 16.05 1.35
C LYS A 221 4.18 15.38 0.06
N LEU A 222 4.96 14.29 0.12
CA LEU A 222 5.31 13.49 -1.06
C LEU A 222 4.07 12.97 -1.80
N ALA A 223 3.12 12.38 -1.09
CA ALA A 223 1.87 11.89 -1.71
C ALA A 223 1.05 13.03 -2.35
N ARG A 224 1.03 14.22 -1.74
CA ARG A 224 0.33 15.40 -2.28
C ARG A 224 1.04 16.01 -3.49
N GLY A 225 2.37 16.08 -3.46
CA GLY A 225 3.17 16.48 -4.61
C GLY A 225 2.98 15.54 -5.79
N MET A 226 3.03 14.22 -5.53
CA MET A 226 2.76 13.20 -6.55
C MET A 226 1.32 13.28 -7.09
N LYS A 227 0.33 13.60 -6.26
CA LYS A 227 -1.05 13.86 -6.70
C LYS A 227 -1.08 15.00 -7.72
N ALA A 228 -0.53 16.16 -7.36
CA ALA A 228 -0.50 17.33 -8.25
C ALA A 228 0.21 17.01 -9.57
N LEU A 229 1.37 16.36 -9.49
CA LEU A 229 2.14 15.93 -10.66
C LEU A 229 1.30 15.08 -11.63
N VAL A 230 0.63 14.03 -11.16
CA VAL A 230 -0.13 13.17 -12.07
C VAL A 230 -1.42 13.82 -12.57
N GLU A 231 -1.97 14.81 -11.85
CA GLU A 231 -3.07 15.65 -12.33
C GLU A 231 -2.62 16.54 -13.50
N ASP A 232 -1.44 17.15 -13.39
CA ASP A 232 -0.83 17.94 -14.47
C ASP A 232 -0.55 17.08 -15.72
N MET A 233 -0.32 15.78 -15.53
CA MET A 233 -0.20 14.79 -16.60
C MET A 233 -1.54 14.31 -17.18
N GLY A 234 -2.68 14.83 -16.70
CA GLY A 234 -4.01 14.54 -17.23
C GLY A 234 -4.75 13.37 -16.56
N VAL A 235 -4.26 12.85 -15.43
CA VAL A 235 -4.98 11.81 -14.67
C VAL A 235 -6.18 12.43 -13.92
N GLU A 236 -7.39 11.91 -14.15
CA GLU A 236 -8.60 12.35 -13.43
C GLU A 236 -8.63 11.68 -12.05
N ILE A 237 -8.30 12.43 -11.00
CA ILE A 237 -8.36 11.95 -9.61
C ILE A 237 -9.72 12.28 -8.97
N LEU A 238 -10.39 11.27 -8.43
CA LEU A 238 -11.68 11.39 -7.74
C LEU A 238 -11.53 10.89 -6.29
N GLU A 239 -11.34 11.83 -5.38
CA GLU A 239 -11.26 11.61 -3.94
C GLU A 239 -12.67 11.38 -3.34
N LYS A 240 -12.78 10.95 -2.07
CA LYS A 240 -14.06 10.66 -1.41
C LYS A 240 -14.94 9.63 -2.16
N THR A 241 -14.29 8.71 -2.86
CA THR A 241 -14.92 7.70 -3.72
C THR A 241 -14.53 6.29 -3.29
N VAL A 242 -15.35 5.68 -2.44
CA VAL A 242 -15.13 4.32 -1.97
C VAL A 242 -15.59 3.30 -3.01
N VAL A 243 -14.72 2.37 -3.39
CA VAL A 243 -15.08 1.25 -4.28
C VAL A 243 -15.63 0.09 -3.46
N MET A 244 -16.94 -0.12 -3.55
CA MET A 244 -17.68 -1.09 -2.73
C MET A 244 -17.90 -2.46 -3.38
N ARG A 245 -17.56 -2.63 -4.66
CA ARG A 245 -17.91 -3.85 -5.43
C ARG A 245 -16.67 -4.47 -6.08
N PHE A 246 -15.80 -4.99 -5.24
CA PHE A 246 -14.68 -5.86 -5.58
C PHE A 246 -14.67 -7.05 -4.59
N THR A 247 -14.48 -8.27 -5.08
CA THR A 247 -14.54 -9.47 -4.23
C THR A 247 -13.22 -9.65 -3.46
N PRO A 248 -13.23 -9.73 -2.11
CA PRO A 248 -12.07 -10.13 -1.32
C PRO A 248 -11.60 -11.54 -1.71
N SER A 249 -10.34 -11.88 -1.41
CA SER A 249 -9.82 -13.24 -1.62
C SER A 249 -9.03 -13.70 -0.40
N VAL A 250 -9.24 -14.94 0.02
CA VAL A 250 -8.52 -15.59 1.12
C VAL A 250 -8.03 -16.95 0.62
N GLY A 251 -6.85 -17.41 1.03
CA GLY A 251 -6.39 -18.73 0.59
C GLY A 251 -4.99 -19.08 1.03
N GLN A 252 -4.49 -20.18 0.48
CA GLN A 252 -3.12 -20.68 0.63
C GLN A 252 -2.43 -20.73 -0.73
N MET A 253 -1.14 -20.43 -0.76
CA MET A 253 -0.28 -20.40 -1.94
C MET A 253 1.12 -20.95 -1.62
N GLY A 254 1.97 -20.97 -2.65
CA GLY A 254 3.29 -21.63 -2.61
C GLY A 254 3.20 -23.10 -2.99
N GLU A 255 4.31 -23.65 -3.50
CA GLU A 255 4.44 -25.06 -3.88
C GLU A 255 4.06 -26.01 -2.73
N PHE A 256 4.44 -25.63 -1.50
CA PHE A 256 4.15 -26.38 -0.27
C PHE A 256 2.85 -25.95 0.44
N LYS A 257 2.06 -25.03 -0.14
CA LYS A 257 0.82 -24.49 0.45
C LYS A 257 0.95 -23.93 1.86
N ASN A 258 2.14 -23.48 2.25
CA ASN A 258 2.47 -22.97 3.58
C ASN A 258 2.40 -21.44 3.68
N ILE A 259 1.92 -20.75 2.62
CA ILE A 259 1.75 -19.30 2.61
C ILE A 259 0.27 -18.99 2.59
N TYR A 260 -0.26 -18.47 3.69
CA TYR A 260 -1.68 -18.14 3.83
C TYR A 260 -1.89 -16.64 3.66
N TYR A 261 -2.92 -16.24 2.92
CA TYR A 261 -3.16 -14.85 2.56
C TYR A 261 -4.63 -14.47 2.63
N GLY A 262 -4.87 -13.18 2.86
CA GLY A 262 -6.16 -12.52 2.72
C GLY A 262 -5.95 -11.15 2.07
N VAL A 263 -6.61 -10.88 0.95
CA VAL A 263 -6.42 -9.67 0.14
C VAL A 263 -7.74 -9.03 -0.27
N ALA A 264 -7.69 -7.75 -0.61
CA ALA A 264 -8.81 -6.97 -1.14
C ALA A 264 -10.05 -6.87 -0.24
N HIS A 265 -9.84 -6.71 1.06
CA HIS A 265 -10.88 -6.47 2.06
C HIS A 265 -11.32 -4.99 2.04
N ASN A 266 -12.21 -4.61 1.13
CA ASN A 266 -12.75 -3.25 1.05
C ASN A 266 -13.98 -3.10 1.95
N GLY A 267 -13.92 -2.24 2.98
CA GLY A 267 -15.09 -1.81 3.77
C GLY A 267 -15.70 -2.84 4.76
N GLU A 268 -15.64 -4.15 4.47
CA GLU A 268 -16.11 -5.24 5.36
C GLU A 268 -14.98 -5.99 6.07
N GLY A 269 -13.74 -5.49 5.93
CA GLY A 269 -12.53 -6.19 6.39
C GLY A 269 -12.51 -6.53 7.87
N VAL A 270 -13.19 -5.80 8.75
CA VAL A 270 -13.25 -6.12 10.19
C VAL A 270 -14.25 -7.24 10.49
N GLY A 271 -15.35 -7.33 9.74
CA GLY A 271 -16.28 -8.45 9.85
C GLY A 271 -15.70 -9.72 9.24
N ASN A 272 -15.03 -9.59 8.09
CA ASN A 272 -14.45 -10.73 7.40
C ASN A 272 -13.07 -11.13 7.93
N CYS A 273 -12.29 -10.28 8.63
CA CYS A 273 -10.97 -10.70 9.12
C CYS A 273 -11.04 -11.82 10.16
N GLN A 274 -12.09 -11.84 11.00
CA GLN A 274 -12.33 -12.93 11.94
C GLN A 274 -12.65 -14.23 11.20
N THR A 275 -13.52 -14.14 10.18
CA THR A 275 -13.88 -15.28 9.33
C THR A 275 -12.69 -15.75 8.50
N ALA A 276 -11.90 -14.84 7.92
CA ALA A 276 -10.67 -15.12 7.18
C ALA A 276 -9.61 -15.73 8.08
N GLY A 277 -9.46 -15.25 9.32
CA GLY A 277 -8.57 -15.84 10.33
C GLY A 277 -8.97 -17.28 10.68
N ARG A 278 -10.27 -17.54 10.84
CA ARG A 278 -10.81 -18.91 11.00
C ARG A 278 -10.59 -19.77 9.77
N ILE A 279 -10.85 -19.25 8.56
CA ILE A 279 -10.56 -19.95 7.30
C ILE A 279 -9.08 -20.32 7.22
N ILE A 280 -8.19 -19.39 7.56
CA ILE A 280 -6.74 -19.63 7.56
C ILE A 280 -6.37 -20.69 8.59
N ALA A 281 -6.93 -20.64 9.81
CA ALA A 281 -6.70 -21.65 10.84
C ALA A 281 -7.19 -23.05 10.41
N ASP A 282 -8.39 -23.15 9.85
CA ASP A 282 -8.97 -24.39 9.32
C ASP A 282 -8.11 -24.94 8.16
N LEU A 283 -7.67 -24.07 7.25
CA LEU A 283 -6.75 -24.44 6.16
C LEU A 283 -5.38 -24.92 6.67
N MET A 284 -4.85 -24.30 7.74
CA MET A 284 -3.59 -24.70 8.39
C MET A 284 -3.71 -26.05 9.11
N ALA A 285 -4.85 -26.31 9.74
CA ALA A 285 -5.14 -27.57 10.44
C ALA A 285 -5.45 -28.72 9.46
N GLY A 286 -5.70 -28.42 8.18
CA GLY A 286 -6.16 -29.41 7.20
C GLY A 286 -7.60 -29.86 7.43
N GLU A 287 -8.39 -29.07 8.18
CA GLU A 287 -9.76 -29.40 8.56
C GLU A 287 -10.76 -28.74 7.59
N PRO A 288 -11.50 -29.51 6.77
CA PRO A 288 -12.51 -28.94 5.89
C PRO A 288 -13.71 -28.44 6.69
N SER A 289 -14.02 -27.14 6.59
CA SER A 289 -15.17 -26.50 7.23
C SER A 289 -16.11 -25.87 6.20
N GLU A 290 -17.31 -25.47 6.64
CA GLU A 290 -18.23 -24.69 5.80
C GLU A 290 -17.61 -23.34 5.38
N LEU A 291 -16.65 -22.82 6.15
CA LEU A 291 -15.94 -21.59 5.82
C LEU A 291 -14.85 -21.83 4.77
N THR A 292 -14.12 -22.97 4.81
CA THR A 292 -13.11 -23.29 3.79
C THR A 292 -13.70 -23.61 2.42
N LYS A 293 -15.02 -23.82 2.34
CA LYS A 293 -15.77 -24.06 1.09
C LYS A 293 -16.33 -22.78 0.46
N LEU A 294 -16.17 -21.62 1.10
CA LEU A 294 -16.70 -20.36 0.58
C LEU A 294 -16.08 -20.00 -0.77
N TYR A 295 -16.88 -19.39 -1.65
CA TYR A 295 -16.54 -19.16 -3.05
C TYR A 295 -15.29 -18.28 -3.30
N TYR A 296 -14.83 -17.55 -2.28
CA TYR A 296 -13.66 -16.68 -2.33
C TYR A 296 -12.40 -17.32 -1.70
N VAL A 297 -12.50 -18.55 -1.19
CA VAL A 297 -11.40 -19.32 -0.59
C VAL A 297 -10.67 -20.11 -1.68
N ASN A 298 -9.35 -19.91 -1.80
CA ASN A 298 -8.48 -20.52 -2.82
C ASN A 298 -8.93 -20.30 -4.27
N HIS A 299 -9.84 -19.36 -4.48
CA HIS A 299 -10.39 -19.09 -5.79
C HIS A 299 -9.36 -18.32 -6.62
N LYS A 300 -8.76 -18.98 -7.61
CA LYS A 300 -7.98 -18.29 -8.63
C LYS A 300 -8.90 -17.31 -9.33
N ILE A 301 -8.54 -16.02 -9.40
CA ILE A 301 -9.30 -15.05 -10.19
C ILE A 301 -9.33 -15.59 -11.63
N PRO A 302 -10.48 -16.05 -12.15
CA PRO A 302 -10.50 -16.73 -13.43
C PRO A 302 -10.22 -15.68 -14.50
N TRP A 303 -9.36 -16.03 -15.46
CA TRP A 303 -9.25 -15.27 -16.69
C TRP A 303 -10.60 -15.35 -17.42
N ALA A 304 -11.43 -14.31 -17.29
CA ALA A 304 -12.82 -14.35 -17.74
C ALA A 304 -13.00 -14.08 -19.26
N GLY A 305 -11.98 -14.33 -20.08
CA GLY A 305 -12.03 -14.13 -21.54
C GLY A 305 -12.32 -12.69 -21.99
N PRO A 306 -12.58 -12.45 -23.29
CA PRO A 306 -12.89 -11.12 -23.81
C PRO A 306 -14.17 -10.52 -23.20
N GLN A 307 -14.13 -9.22 -22.86
CA GLN A 307 -15.21 -8.49 -22.17
C GLN A 307 -16.60 -8.65 -22.79
N LYS A 308 -16.69 -8.80 -24.11
CA LYS A 308 -17.96 -8.97 -24.84
C LYS A 308 -18.73 -10.24 -24.42
N LEU A 309 -18.04 -11.31 -24.06
CA LEU A 309 -18.65 -12.58 -23.65
C LEU A 309 -19.04 -12.59 -22.17
N ARG A 310 -18.41 -11.75 -21.33
CA ARG A 310 -18.68 -11.65 -19.87
C ARG A 310 -20.06 -11.09 -19.54
N ILE A 311 -20.67 -10.34 -20.45
CA ILE A 311 -22.00 -9.73 -20.26
C ILE A 311 -23.12 -10.79 -20.33
N ILE A 312 -22.88 -11.91 -21.02
CA ILE A 312 -23.89 -12.95 -21.26
C ILE A 312 -24.27 -13.67 -19.96
N PRO A 313 -23.33 -14.21 -19.15
CA PRO A 313 -23.66 -14.82 -17.85
C PRO A 313 -24.31 -13.84 -16.87
N ALA A 314 -23.84 -12.58 -16.84
CA ALA A 314 -24.40 -11.56 -15.96
C ALA A 314 -25.84 -11.18 -16.34
N ARG A 315 -26.17 -11.15 -17.64
CA ARG A 315 -27.54 -10.94 -18.13
C ARG A 315 -28.44 -12.16 -17.86
N LEU A 316 -27.92 -13.37 -18.05
CA LEU A 316 -28.62 -14.63 -17.71
C LEU A 316 -28.92 -14.72 -16.21
N TYR A 317 -27.95 -14.40 -15.35
CA TYR A 317 -28.14 -14.39 -13.89
C TYR A 317 -29.14 -13.31 -13.45
N LYS A 318 -29.08 -12.11 -14.04
CA LYS A 318 -30.04 -11.04 -13.77
C LYS A 318 -31.46 -11.42 -14.24
N TRP A 319 -31.59 -12.06 -15.40
CA TRP A 319 -32.86 -12.58 -15.90
C TRP A 319 -33.41 -13.68 -14.98
N TYR A 320 -32.58 -14.64 -14.57
CA TYR A 320 -32.92 -15.69 -13.63
C TYR A 320 -33.42 -15.11 -12.29
N ARG A 321 -32.66 -14.19 -11.69
CA ARG A 321 -33.04 -13.53 -10.43
C ARG A 321 -34.36 -12.76 -10.55
N ASN A 322 -34.56 -12.03 -11.64
CA ASN A 322 -35.79 -11.26 -11.85
C ASN A 322 -37.02 -12.15 -12.13
N ARG A 323 -36.82 -13.38 -12.61
CA ARG A 323 -37.90 -14.33 -12.89
C ARG A 323 -38.29 -15.17 -11.69
N TRP A 324 -37.38 -15.34 -10.72
CA TRP A 324 -37.59 -16.22 -9.55
C TRP A 324 -37.73 -15.47 -8.20
N CYS A 325 -37.30 -14.22 -8.09
CA CYS A 325 -37.45 -13.43 -6.85
C CYS A 325 -38.74 -12.59 -6.77
N THR A 326 -39.65 -12.67 -7.74
CA THR A 326 -40.97 -12.01 -7.69
C THR A 326 -42.12 -12.98 -7.36
N ALA A 327 -41.82 -14.20 -6.89
CA ALA A 327 -42.82 -15.23 -6.60
C ALA A 327 -43.04 -15.50 -5.09
N VAL A 328 -42.60 -14.59 -4.21
CA VAL A 328 -42.95 -14.65 -2.78
C VAL A 328 -43.37 -13.25 -2.34
N SER A 329 -44.66 -12.97 -2.50
CA SER A 329 -45.43 -11.94 -1.79
C SER A 329 -46.67 -12.62 -1.23
#